data_AF-A0A930U2D5-F1
#
_entry.id   AF-A0A930U2D5-F1
#
_cell.length_a   1.000
_cell.length_b   1.000
_cell.length_c   1.000
_cell.angle_alpha   90.00
_cell.angle_beta   90.00
_cell.angle_gamma   90.00
#
_symmetry.space_group_name_H-M   'P 1'
#
loop_
_entity.id
_entity.type
_entity.pdbx_description
1 polymer ?
#
loop_
_entity_poly.entity_id
_entity_poly.type
_entity_poly.pdbx_seq_one_letter_code
_entity_poly.pdbx_strand_id
1 'polypeptide(L)'
;MDSLLLIASLILLGLVAFYTWFVFQLLQTVRRESHLYRSSLDQQLRLTTFPHLYCDLSSDRPSGTLTLEVYNIGSQPSTDILVSTIGTYTAETLDVATLMRNYIQPRHRKYPLQPDKVGYYGIRSSVRSPMLPYQKRLAIALQFPVCPVDVYALVQYRTIVGENYYQLYCFSELDDQGQYRANIPDAHPLTPIERIHFYDLDALEPPAREGSLPFPLVDFIDLWNHSISQRFTTLYTGDYAAPTELEVNRPSV
;
A
#
# COMPACT_ATOMS: atom_id res chain seq x y z
N MET A 1 62.11 12.91 52.99
CA MET A 1 60.65 12.90 53.22
C MET A 1 59.93 13.51 52.02
N ASP A 2 60.33 14.70 51.57
CA ASP A 2 59.65 15.43 50.48
C ASP A 2 59.68 14.72 49.11
N SER A 3 60.78 14.06 48.77
CA SER A 3 60.91 13.31 47.50
C SER A 3 59.96 12.10 47.40
N LEU A 4 59.76 11.37 48.50
CA LEU A 4 58.82 10.26 48.57
C LEU A 4 57.37 10.73 48.43
N LEU A 5 57.05 11.88 49.01
CA LEU A 5 55.72 12.50 48.94
C LEU A 5 55.41 12.98 47.51
N LEU A 6 56.42 13.49 46.80
CA LEU A 6 56.36 13.88 45.39
C LEU A 6 56.16 12.68 44.45
N ILE A 7 56.83 11.57 44.72
CA ILE A 7 56.67 10.33 43.94
C ILE A 7 55.28 9.73 44.18
N ALA A 8 54.81 9.70 45.44
CA ALA A 8 53.48 9.20 45.77
C ALA A 8 52.35 10.03 45.13
N SER A 9 52.49 11.37 45.08
CA SER A 9 51.52 12.24 44.44
C SER A 9 51.50 12.10 42.92
N LEU A 10 52.66 11.89 42.28
CA LEU A 10 52.76 11.58 40.85
C LEU A 10 52.10 10.24 40.49
N ILE A 11 52.33 9.20 41.30
CA ILE A 11 51.68 7.90 41.12
C ILE A 11 50.16 8.02 41.27
N LEU A 12 49.70 8.74 42.29
CA LEU A 12 48.26 8.96 42.50
C LEU A 12 47.64 9.73 41.33
N LEU A 13 48.30 10.78 40.83
CA LEU A 13 47.83 11.55 39.69
C LEU A 13 47.78 10.70 38.41
N GLY A 14 48.78 9.83 38.20
CA GLY A 14 48.78 8.86 37.10
C GLY A 14 47.62 7.86 37.19
N LEU A 15 47.33 7.34 38.38
CA LEU A 15 46.19 6.43 38.61
C LEU A 15 44.85 7.14 38.40
N VAL A 16 44.70 8.38 38.87
CA VAL A 16 43.46 9.16 38.66
C VAL A 16 43.29 9.50 37.18
N ALA A 17 44.36 9.87 36.47
CA ALA A 17 44.31 10.12 35.03
C ALA A 17 43.95 8.85 34.24
N PHE A 18 44.51 7.70 34.61
CA PHE A 18 44.17 6.42 33.99
C PHE A 18 42.72 6.02 34.27
N TYR A 19 42.26 6.15 35.51
CA TYR A 19 40.89 5.86 35.90
C TYR A 19 39.89 6.74 35.16
N THR A 20 40.14 8.06 35.09
CA THR A 20 39.26 9.00 34.38
C THR A 20 39.23 8.73 32.88
N TRP A 21 40.38 8.42 32.27
CA TRP A 21 40.45 8.00 30.87
C TRP A 21 39.68 6.70 30.60
N PHE A 22 39.84 5.69 31.46
CA PHE A 22 39.13 4.42 31.36
C PHE A 22 37.61 4.60 31.51
N VAL A 23 37.16 5.37 32.50
CA VAL A 23 35.74 5.69 32.69
C VAL A 23 35.18 6.45 31.49
N PHE A 24 35.94 7.38 30.92
CA PHE A 24 35.52 8.11 29.73
C PHE A 24 35.35 7.19 28.52
N GLN A 25 36.30 6.27 28.28
CA GLN A 25 36.19 5.26 27.23
C GLN A 25 34.95 4.37 27.43
N LEU A 26 34.73 3.90 28.66
CA LEU A 26 33.59 3.05 28.99
C LEU A 26 32.25 3.79 28.76
N LEU A 27 32.16 5.07 29.15
CA LEU A 27 31.00 5.91 28.88
C LEU A 27 30.74 6.11 27.38
N GLN A 28 31.78 6.26 26.57
CA GLN A 28 31.63 6.37 25.11
C GLN A 28 31.09 5.08 24.50
N THR A 29 31.59 3.92 24.94
CA THR A 29 31.12 2.62 24.46
C THR A 29 29.66 2.40 24.83
N VAL A 30 29.27 2.64 26.08
CA VAL A 30 27.88 2.52 26.54
C VAL A 30 26.94 3.46 25.77
N ARG A 31 27.37 4.69 25.46
CA ARG A 31 26.57 5.60 24.63
C ARG A 31 26.35 5.05 23.22
N ARG A 32 27.39 4.52 22.59
CA ARG A 32 27.28 3.92 21.24
C ARG A 32 26.34 2.72 21.23
N GLU A 33 26.50 1.81 22.19
CA GLU A 33 25.61 0.65 22.34
C GLU A 33 24.17 1.08 22.60
N SER A 34 23.94 2.03 23.50
CA SER A 34 22.61 2.57 23.77
C SER A 34 21.94 3.15 22.52
N HIS A 35 22.68 3.86 21.68
CA HIS A 35 22.16 4.36 20.41
C HIS A 35 21.80 3.23 19.45
N LEU A 36 22.65 2.20 19.33
CA LEU A 36 22.35 1.04 18.49
C LEU A 36 21.10 0.29 18.98
N TYR A 37 21.00 0.03 20.29
CA TYR A 37 19.83 -0.61 20.88
C TYR A 37 18.55 0.21 20.70
N ARG A 38 18.61 1.54 20.84
CA ARG A 38 17.46 2.39 20.57
C ARG A 38 17.03 2.31 19.11
N SER A 39 17.98 2.38 18.18
CA SER A 39 17.67 2.32 16.75
C SER A 39 17.05 0.97 16.35
N SER A 40 17.55 -0.14 16.91
CA SER A 40 17.00 -1.47 16.63
C SER A 40 15.62 -1.66 17.27
N LEU A 41 15.43 -1.19 18.50
CA LEU A 41 14.11 -1.19 19.15
C LEU A 41 13.11 -0.34 18.39
N ASP A 42 13.48 0.87 17.97
CA ASP A 42 12.60 1.74 17.19
C ASP A 42 12.20 1.07 15.87
N GLN A 43 13.13 0.40 15.19
CA GLN A 43 12.82 -0.34 13.96
C GLN A 43 11.89 -1.52 14.21
N GLN A 44 12.14 -2.31 15.27
CA GLN A 44 11.28 -3.44 15.64
C GLN A 44 9.89 -2.98 16.08
N LEU A 45 9.80 -1.91 16.88
CA LEU A 45 8.54 -1.31 17.29
C LEU A 45 7.77 -0.79 16.07
N ARG A 46 8.43 -0.09 15.14
CA ARG A 46 7.78 0.31 13.87
C ARG A 46 7.16 -0.90 13.17
N LEU A 47 7.93 -1.97 12.96
CA LEU A 47 7.43 -3.18 12.33
C LEU A 47 6.28 -3.85 13.11
N THR A 48 6.22 -3.77 14.43
CA THR A 48 5.10 -4.38 15.18
C THR A 48 3.89 -3.44 15.33
N THR A 49 4.09 -2.14 15.15
CA THR A 49 3.04 -1.12 15.30
C THR A 49 2.24 -0.84 14.03
N PHE A 50 2.72 -1.26 12.86
CA PHE A 50 1.99 -1.04 11.60
C PHE A 50 1.20 -2.28 11.18
N PRO A 51 -0.04 -2.11 10.67
CA PRO A 51 -0.69 -3.17 9.93
C PRO A 51 0.10 -3.39 8.64
N HIS A 52 0.44 -4.63 8.35
CA HIS A 52 1.16 -5.02 7.15
C HIS A 52 0.15 -5.62 6.20
N LEU A 53 -0.24 -4.85 5.19
CA LEU A 53 -1.13 -5.33 4.16
C LEU A 53 -0.32 -5.93 3.02
N TYR A 54 -0.77 -7.08 2.54
CA TYR A 54 -0.28 -7.78 1.36
C TYR A 54 -1.47 -7.97 0.42
N CYS A 55 -1.31 -7.64 -0.85
CA CYS A 55 -2.37 -7.79 -1.84
C CYS A 55 -1.98 -8.86 -2.85
N ASP A 56 -2.92 -9.73 -3.17
CA ASP A 56 -2.78 -10.74 -4.21
C ASP A 56 -3.99 -10.70 -5.15
N LEU A 57 -3.77 -11.04 -6.41
CA LEU A 57 -4.81 -11.04 -7.43
C LEU A 57 -4.93 -12.44 -8.02
N SER A 58 -6.07 -13.07 -7.76
CA SER A 58 -6.42 -14.37 -8.34
C SER A 58 -7.42 -14.17 -9.48
N SER A 59 -7.25 -14.92 -10.57
CA SER A 59 -8.21 -14.96 -11.67
C SER A 59 -8.85 -16.34 -11.74
N ASP A 60 -10.17 -16.35 -11.82
CA ASP A 60 -10.93 -17.54 -12.17
C ASP A 60 -11.46 -17.40 -13.60
N ARG A 61 -10.63 -17.76 -14.58
CA ARG A 61 -10.97 -17.71 -16.01
C ARG A 61 -12.28 -18.41 -16.41
N PRO A 62 -12.69 -19.57 -15.86
CA PRO A 62 -13.97 -20.17 -16.25
C PRO A 62 -15.19 -19.33 -15.84
N SER A 63 -15.10 -18.52 -14.77
CA SER A 63 -16.16 -17.59 -14.39
C SER A 63 -15.94 -16.17 -14.93
N GLY A 64 -14.75 -15.87 -15.46
CA GLY A 64 -14.36 -14.53 -15.90
C GLY A 64 -14.25 -13.52 -14.74
N THR A 65 -14.20 -14.01 -13.49
CA THR A 65 -14.13 -13.15 -12.31
C THR A 65 -12.70 -13.00 -11.84
N LEU A 66 -12.34 -11.79 -11.44
CA LEU A 66 -11.07 -11.47 -10.82
C LEU A 66 -11.32 -11.23 -9.33
N THR A 67 -10.49 -11.78 -8.47
CA THR A 67 -10.61 -11.62 -7.02
C THR A 67 -9.34 -11.02 -6.46
N LEU A 68 -9.45 -9.79 -5.96
CA LEU A 68 -8.39 -9.12 -5.23
C LEU A 68 -8.50 -9.49 -3.76
N GLU A 69 -7.45 -10.11 -3.24
CA GLU A 69 -7.35 -10.52 -1.85
C GLU A 69 -6.39 -9.59 -1.11
N VAL A 70 -6.89 -8.91 -0.08
CA VAL A 70 -6.07 -8.05 0.81
C VAL A 70 -5.89 -8.77 2.14
N TYR A 71 -4.65 -9.11 2.46
CA TYR A 71 -4.23 -9.85 3.64
C TYR A 71 -3.57 -8.93 4.64
N ASN A 72 -4.01 -8.94 5.89
CA ASN A 72 -3.27 -8.29 6.97
C ASN A 72 -2.33 -9.32 7.63
N ILE A 73 -1.07 -9.34 7.21
CA ILE A 73 -0.03 -10.19 7.80
C ILE A 73 0.56 -9.61 9.09
N GLY A 74 0.18 -8.38 9.44
CA GLY A 74 0.68 -7.67 10.61
C GLY A 74 0.04 -8.13 11.93
N SER A 75 0.59 -7.60 13.02
CA SER A 75 0.10 -7.81 14.38
C SER A 75 -1.02 -6.85 14.80
N GLN A 76 -1.25 -5.79 14.03
CA GLN A 76 -2.29 -4.79 14.32
C GLN A 76 -3.42 -4.83 13.29
N PRO A 77 -4.68 -4.62 13.70
CA PRO A 77 -5.78 -4.42 12.76
C PRO A 77 -5.62 -3.09 12.02
N SER A 78 -6.09 -3.06 10.77
CA SER A 78 -6.25 -1.82 10.00
C SER A 78 -7.72 -1.42 10.00
N THR A 79 -7.99 -0.14 10.23
CA THR A 79 -9.35 0.42 10.25
C THR A 79 -9.63 1.24 9.00
N ASP A 80 -10.91 1.35 8.63
CA ASP A 80 -11.44 2.15 7.53
C ASP A 80 -10.61 2.05 6.23
N ILE A 81 -10.59 0.83 5.69
CA ILE A 81 -9.81 0.46 4.51
C ILE A 81 -10.60 0.85 3.27
N LEU A 82 -9.96 1.59 2.38
CA LEU A 82 -10.46 1.91 1.06
C LEU A 82 -9.54 1.25 0.02
N VAL A 83 -10.10 0.33 -0.74
CA VAL A 83 -9.42 -0.32 -1.85
C VAL A 83 -9.97 0.28 -3.14
N SER A 84 -9.12 1.00 -3.85
CA SER A 84 -9.45 1.62 -5.14
C SER A 84 -8.71 0.85 -6.24
N THR A 85 -9.45 0.37 -7.23
CA THR A 85 -8.93 -0.50 -8.28
C THR A 85 -9.20 0.10 -9.65
N ILE A 86 -8.25 -0.10 -10.57
CA ILE A 86 -8.37 0.31 -11.97
C ILE A 86 -7.89 -0.85 -12.83
N GLY A 87 -8.80 -1.42 -13.63
CA GLY A 87 -8.44 -2.35 -14.69
C GLY A 87 -8.15 -1.57 -15.95
N THR A 88 -6.95 -1.72 -16.50
CA THR A 88 -6.51 -1.00 -17.70
C THR A 88 -6.52 -1.86 -18.95
N TYR A 89 -6.85 -1.22 -20.06
CA TYR A 89 -6.93 -1.82 -21.37
C TYR A 89 -6.06 -1.04 -22.35
N THR A 90 -5.51 -1.76 -23.32
CA THR A 90 -4.82 -1.19 -24.48
C THR A 90 -5.74 -1.26 -25.69
N ALA A 91 -5.52 -0.39 -26.67
CA ALA A 91 -6.27 -0.41 -27.93
C ALA A 91 -6.16 -1.76 -28.68
N GLU A 92 -5.13 -2.55 -28.40
CA GLU A 92 -4.91 -3.88 -28.99
C GLU A 92 -5.83 -4.95 -28.39
N THR A 93 -6.07 -4.90 -27.07
CA THR A 93 -6.93 -5.89 -26.40
C THR A 93 -8.40 -5.53 -26.50
N LEU A 94 -8.72 -4.25 -26.36
CA LEU A 94 -10.07 -3.74 -26.51
C LEU A 94 -9.98 -2.33 -27.10
N ASP A 95 -10.75 -2.07 -28.15
CA ASP A 95 -10.85 -0.71 -28.70
C ASP A 95 -11.87 0.11 -27.90
N VAL A 96 -11.58 1.41 -27.69
CA VAL A 96 -12.43 2.35 -26.95
C VAL A 96 -13.84 2.38 -27.52
N ALA A 97 -13.96 2.39 -28.86
CA ALA A 97 -15.26 2.41 -29.51
C ALA A 97 -16.07 1.14 -29.22
N THR A 98 -15.41 -0.02 -29.18
CA THR A 98 -16.03 -1.31 -28.87
C THR A 98 -16.45 -1.36 -27.40
N LEU A 99 -15.59 -0.90 -26.48
CA LEU A 99 -15.90 -0.82 -25.05
C LEU A 99 -17.13 0.06 -24.78
N MET A 100 -17.13 1.28 -25.34
CA MET A 100 -18.21 2.25 -25.15
C MET A 100 -19.55 1.75 -25.72
N ARG A 101 -19.53 0.98 -26.81
CA ARG A 101 -20.74 0.47 -27.45
C ARG A 101 -21.31 -0.77 -26.77
N ASN A 102 -20.46 -1.70 -26.34
CA ASN A 102 -20.91 -3.03 -25.89
C ASN A 102 -21.05 -3.13 -24.37
N TYR A 103 -20.15 -2.48 -23.62
CA TYR A 103 -20.05 -2.68 -22.19
C TYR A 103 -20.48 -1.47 -21.36
N ILE A 104 -20.72 -0.32 -21.98
CA ILE A 104 -21.15 0.90 -21.28
C ILE A 104 -22.60 1.24 -21.60
N GLN A 105 -23.33 1.61 -20.54
CA GLN A 105 -24.73 2.00 -20.62
C GLN A 105 -24.90 3.18 -21.59
N PRO A 106 -25.92 3.16 -22.48
CA PRO A 106 -26.10 4.19 -23.51
C PRO A 106 -26.09 5.64 -22.99
N ARG A 107 -26.60 5.86 -21.78
CA ARG A 107 -26.65 7.18 -21.12
C ARG A 107 -25.27 7.77 -20.82
N HIS A 108 -24.26 6.92 -20.60
CA HIS A 108 -22.92 7.30 -20.16
C HIS A 108 -21.87 7.23 -21.28
N ARG A 109 -22.29 7.06 -22.54
CA ARG A 109 -21.36 6.99 -23.70
C ARG A 109 -20.75 8.33 -24.12
N LYS A 110 -21.19 9.43 -23.50
CA LYS A 110 -20.70 10.79 -23.80
C LYS A 110 -19.50 11.19 -22.93
N TYR A 111 -19.11 10.36 -21.96
CA TYR A 111 -17.99 10.66 -21.11
C TYR A 111 -16.68 10.58 -21.91
N PRO A 112 -15.82 11.61 -21.82
CA PRO A 112 -14.55 11.60 -22.51
C PRO A 112 -13.63 10.59 -21.81
N LEU A 113 -13.52 9.38 -22.37
CA LEU A 113 -12.33 8.56 -22.16
C LEU A 113 -11.21 9.23 -22.94
N GLN A 114 -10.35 9.97 -22.24
CA GLN A 114 -9.09 10.37 -22.83
C GLN A 114 -8.15 9.18 -22.62
N PRO A 115 -7.65 8.53 -23.70
CA PRO A 115 -6.51 7.66 -23.54
C PRO A 115 -5.41 8.50 -22.90
N ASP A 116 -4.83 8.01 -21.82
CA ASP A 116 -3.73 8.73 -21.17
C ASP A 116 -2.55 8.87 -22.17
N LYS A 117 -1.49 9.59 -21.81
CA LYS A 117 -0.32 9.83 -22.69
C LYS A 117 0.31 8.56 -23.30
N VAL A 118 -0.03 7.38 -22.79
CA VAL A 118 0.49 6.07 -23.20
C VAL A 118 -0.58 5.18 -23.88
N GLY A 119 -1.79 5.69 -24.16
CA GLY A 119 -2.82 4.95 -24.89
C GLY A 119 -3.66 3.98 -24.04
N TYR A 120 -3.48 3.97 -22.72
CA TYR A 120 -4.30 3.20 -21.80
C TYR A 120 -5.59 3.93 -21.47
N TYR A 121 -6.62 3.14 -21.26
CA TYR A 121 -7.85 3.62 -20.65
C TYR A 121 -8.38 2.55 -19.69
N GLY A 122 -9.07 2.98 -18.64
CA GLY A 122 -9.40 2.09 -17.53
C GLY A 122 -10.88 2.04 -17.16
N ILE A 123 -11.25 0.96 -16.48
CA ILE A 123 -12.47 0.87 -15.69
C ILE A 123 -12.08 0.89 -14.22
N ARG A 124 -12.68 1.78 -13.43
CA ARG A 124 -12.37 1.98 -12.02
C ARG A 124 -13.48 1.52 -11.10
N SER A 125 -13.10 1.08 -9.91
CA SER A 125 -14.01 0.64 -8.85
C SER A 125 -13.40 0.90 -7.48
N SER A 126 -14.22 1.26 -6.50
CA SER A 126 -13.78 1.39 -5.11
C SER A 126 -14.66 0.61 -4.16
N VAL A 127 -14.01 -0.03 -3.19
CA VAL A 127 -14.65 -0.81 -2.13
C VAL A 127 -14.11 -0.33 -0.79
N ARG A 128 -15.01 -0.14 0.18
CA ARG A 128 -14.66 0.23 1.54
C ARG A 128 -14.98 -0.91 2.50
N SER A 129 -14.03 -1.23 3.36
CA SER A 129 -14.22 -2.14 4.48
C SER A 129 -13.97 -1.40 5.81
N PRO A 130 -14.85 -1.53 6.81
CA PRO A 130 -14.71 -0.81 8.07
C PRO A 130 -13.47 -1.24 8.86
N MET A 131 -13.06 -2.50 8.78
CA MET A 131 -11.90 -3.04 9.50
C MET A 131 -11.39 -4.31 8.82
N LEU A 132 -10.07 -4.52 8.88
CA LEU A 132 -9.46 -5.82 8.58
C LEU A 132 -8.66 -6.26 9.81
N PRO A 133 -9.14 -7.30 10.52
CA PRO A 133 -8.44 -7.83 11.67
C PRO A 133 -7.05 -8.36 11.28
N TYR A 134 -6.18 -8.51 12.29
CA TYR A 134 -4.88 -9.14 12.11
C TYR A 134 -5.05 -10.58 11.60
N GLN A 135 -4.15 -11.04 10.73
CA GLN A 135 -4.11 -12.39 10.17
C GLN A 135 -5.40 -12.85 9.45
N LYS A 136 -6.26 -11.90 9.07
CA LYS A 136 -7.45 -12.16 8.25
C LYS A 136 -7.23 -11.63 6.84
N ARG A 137 -8.08 -12.11 5.91
CA ARG A 137 -8.08 -11.70 4.51
C ARG A 137 -9.43 -11.16 4.10
N LEU A 138 -9.40 -10.13 3.27
CA LEU A 138 -10.53 -9.50 2.63
C LEU A 138 -10.54 -9.90 1.16
N ALA A 139 -11.55 -10.65 0.73
CA ALA A 139 -11.73 -11.00 -0.68
C ALA A 139 -12.70 -10.02 -1.36
N ILE A 140 -12.24 -9.40 -2.45
CA ILE A 140 -13.01 -8.42 -3.23
C ILE A 140 -13.15 -8.95 -4.65
N ALA A 141 -14.38 -9.17 -5.10
CA ALA A 141 -14.67 -9.56 -6.47
C ALA A 141 -14.65 -8.32 -7.39
N LEU A 142 -13.72 -8.32 -8.34
CA LEU A 142 -13.58 -7.35 -9.41
C LEU A 142 -14.29 -7.88 -10.66
N GLN A 143 -15.37 -7.19 -11.05
CA GLN A 143 -16.15 -7.57 -12.23
C GLN A 143 -15.81 -6.65 -13.40
N PHE A 144 -14.83 -7.06 -14.18
CA PHE A 144 -14.47 -6.40 -15.42
C PHE A 144 -15.18 -7.05 -16.61
N PRO A 145 -15.58 -6.29 -17.64
CA PRO A 145 -16.23 -6.85 -18.82
C PRO A 145 -15.35 -7.80 -19.62
N VAL A 146 -14.06 -7.51 -19.64
CA VAL A 146 -12.99 -8.33 -20.23
C VAL A 146 -11.85 -8.29 -19.22
N CYS A 147 -11.09 -9.38 -19.11
CA CYS A 147 -9.90 -9.41 -18.27
C CYS A 147 -8.92 -8.29 -18.70
N PRO A 148 -8.59 -7.34 -17.83
CA PRO A 148 -7.66 -6.25 -18.13
C PRO A 148 -6.22 -6.75 -18.20
N VAL A 149 -5.35 -6.01 -18.90
CA VAL A 149 -3.92 -6.38 -19.02
C VAL A 149 -3.19 -6.09 -17.72
N ASP A 150 -3.39 -4.88 -17.20
CA ASP A 150 -2.84 -4.46 -15.92
C ASP A 150 -3.96 -4.00 -14.97
N VAL A 151 -3.85 -4.41 -13.71
CA VAL A 151 -4.73 -4.00 -12.62
C VAL A 151 -3.93 -3.19 -11.61
N TYR A 152 -4.30 -1.93 -11.44
CA TYR A 152 -3.76 -1.08 -10.39
C TYR A 152 -4.67 -1.15 -9.17
N ALA A 153 -4.10 -1.34 -7.99
CA ALA A 153 -4.81 -1.33 -6.72
C ALA A 153 -4.13 -0.37 -5.74
N LEU A 154 -4.85 0.64 -5.31
CA LEU A 154 -4.46 1.54 -4.24
C LEU A 154 -5.24 1.18 -2.98
N VAL A 155 -4.52 0.74 -1.96
CA VAL A 155 -5.08 0.41 -0.65
C VAL A 155 -4.74 1.52 0.31
N GLN A 156 -5.74 2.27 0.74
CA GLN A 156 -5.62 3.25 1.81
C GLN A 156 -6.21 2.67 3.09
N TYR A 157 -5.54 2.87 4.21
CA TYR A 157 -5.98 2.36 5.50
C TYR A 157 -5.58 3.29 6.62
N ARG A 158 -6.26 3.14 7.75
CA ARG A 158 -6.03 3.90 8.95
C ARG A 158 -5.47 3.00 10.06
N THR A 159 -4.53 3.52 10.83
CA THR A 159 -4.07 2.85 12.06
C THR A 159 -5.06 3.10 13.20
N ILE A 160 -4.94 2.33 14.29
CA ILE A 160 -5.75 2.58 15.51
C ILE A 160 -5.49 4.00 16.06
N VAL A 161 -4.26 4.51 15.90
CA VAL A 161 -3.87 5.87 16.31
C VAL A 161 -4.57 6.94 15.47
N GLY A 162 -5.07 6.58 14.28
CA GLY A 162 -5.85 7.45 13.44
C GLY A 162 -5.05 8.12 12.32
N GLU A 163 -3.82 7.70 12.06
CA GLU A 163 -3.02 8.14 10.92
C GLU A 163 -3.38 7.33 9.67
N ASN A 164 -3.32 7.98 8.50
CA ASN A 164 -3.64 7.33 7.23
C ASN A 164 -2.38 6.96 6.46
N TYR A 165 -2.41 5.79 5.87
CA TYR A 165 -1.34 5.24 5.06
C TYR A 165 -1.90 4.72 3.74
N TYR A 166 -1.01 4.52 2.77
CA TYR A 166 -1.37 3.94 1.49
C TYR A 166 -0.33 2.92 1.04
N GLN A 167 -0.79 1.98 0.22
CA GLN A 167 0.06 1.07 -0.53
C GLN A 167 -0.49 0.97 -1.96
N LEU A 168 0.41 1.07 -2.93
CA LEU A 168 0.10 0.94 -4.34
C LEU A 168 0.62 -0.40 -4.86
N TYR A 169 -0.23 -1.11 -5.58
CA TYR A 169 0.11 -2.36 -6.25
C TYR A 169 -0.23 -2.25 -7.73
N CYS A 170 0.65 -2.76 -8.58
CA CYS A 170 0.41 -2.94 -10.01
C CYS A 170 0.55 -4.43 -10.32
N PHE A 171 -0.52 -5.02 -10.83
CA PHE A 171 -0.58 -6.42 -11.21
C PHE A 171 -0.63 -6.51 -12.73
N SER A 172 0.32 -7.22 -13.33
CA SER A 172 0.32 -7.50 -14.77
C SER A 172 0.01 -8.97 -15.01
N GLU A 173 -0.76 -9.26 -16.06
CA GLU A 173 -0.99 -10.62 -16.52
C GLU A 173 0.34 -11.22 -17.01
N LEU A 174 0.76 -12.36 -16.44
CA LEU A 174 2.05 -12.97 -16.71
C LEU A 174 1.99 -14.02 -17.83
N ASP A 175 0.90 -14.77 -17.89
CA ASP A 175 0.73 -15.93 -18.77
C ASP A 175 -0.69 -16.02 -19.33
N ASP A 176 -0.82 -16.70 -20.48
CA ASP A 176 -2.08 -17.17 -21.08
C ASP A 176 -2.86 -18.16 -20.18
N GLN A 177 -2.53 -18.29 -18.90
CA GLN A 177 -3.30 -19.01 -17.88
C GLN A 177 -4.00 -18.08 -16.88
N GLY A 178 -3.81 -16.76 -16.98
CA GLY A 178 -4.51 -15.76 -16.17
C GLY A 178 -3.89 -15.55 -14.79
N GLN A 179 -2.63 -15.95 -14.61
CA GLN A 179 -1.89 -15.60 -13.40
C GLN A 179 -1.43 -14.16 -13.49
N TYR A 180 -1.79 -13.37 -12.48
CA TYR A 180 -1.31 -12.01 -12.33
C TYR A 180 -0.13 -12.02 -11.37
N ARG A 181 0.89 -11.24 -11.69
CA ARG A 181 2.01 -11.01 -10.79
C ARG A 181 2.00 -9.56 -10.35
N ALA A 182 2.13 -9.36 -9.04
CA ALA A 182 2.47 -8.05 -8.52
C ALA A 182 3.86 -7.66 -9.04
N ASN A 183 3.92 -6.64 -9.89
CA ASN A 183 5.17 -5.95 -10.16
C ASN A 183 5.57 -5.29 -8.84
N ILE A 184 6.75 -5.66 -8.34
CA ILE A 184 7.23 -5.38 -6.97
C ILE A 184 6.87 -3.93 -6.58
N PRO A 185 6.11 -3.72 -5.49
CA PRO A 185 5.64 -2.40 -5.11
C PRO A 185 6.82 -1.50 -4.79
N ASP A 186 6.70 -0.22 -5.10
CA ASP A 186 7.63 0.80 -4.62
C ASP A 186 7.83 0.60 -3.11
N ALA A 187 9.08 0.31 -2.73
CA ALA A 187 9.48 0.21 -1.33
C ALA A 187 9.59 1.61 -0.71
N HIS A 188 8.57 2.44 -0.92
CA HIS A 188 8.49 3.75 -0.32
C HIS A 188 8.34 3.60 1.19
N PRO A 189 9.09 4.40 1.97
CA PRO A 189 8.92 4.42 3.41
C PRO A 189 7.45 4.78 3.70
N LEU A 190 6.84 4.07 4.65
CA LEU A 190 5.48 4.34 5.10
C LEU A 190 5.45 5.74 5.73
N THR A 191 5.05 6.73 4.94
CA THR A 191 4.83 8.11 5.38
C THR A 191 3.34 8.33 5.53
N PRO A 192 2.89 8.97 6.62
CA PRO A 192 1.49 9.33 6.75
C PRO A 192 1.12 10.29 5.62
N ILE A 193 -0.03 10.05 5.00
CA ILE A 193 -0.59 10.92 3.97
C ILE A 193 -1.96 11.41 4.36
N GLU A 194 -2.39 12.54 3.79
CA GLU A 194 -3.80 12.90 3.84
C GLU A 194 -4.64 11.91 3.04
N ARG A 195 -5.84 11.62 3.53
CA ARG A 195 -6.70 10.62 2.91
C ARG A 195 -7.26 11.18 1.61
N ILE A 196 -6.92 10.53 0.50
CA ILE A 196 -7.47 10.90 -0.80
C ILE A 196 -8.85 10.25 -0.93
N HIS A 197 -9.87 11.07 -1.17
CA HIS A 197 -11.22 10.58 -1.34
C HIS A 197 -11.49 10.25 -2.81
N PHE A 198 -11.44 8.97 -3.14
CA PHE A 198 -11.88 8.48 -4.44
C PHE A 198 -13.40 8.27 -4.42
N TYR A 199 -14.11 9.07 -5.20
CA TYR A 199 -15.55 8.92 -5.39
C TYR A 199 -15.82 8.14 -6.67
N ASP A 200 -16.57 7.04 -6.59
CA ASP A 200 -17.00 6.24 -7.75
C ASP A 200 -17.91 7.01 -8.73
N LEU A 201 -18.48 8.13 -8.30
CA LEU A 201 -19.36 8.99 -9.08
C LEU A 201 -18.61 10.28 -9.45
N ASP A 202 -18.86 10.82 -10.65
CA ASP A 202 -18.13 11.94 -11.27
C ASP A 202 -18.26 13.29 -10.55
N ALA A 203 -18.84 13.31 -9.36
CA ALA A 203 -19.05 14.51 -8.58
C ALA A 203 -18.01 14.57 -7.47
N LEU A 204 -16.86 15.17 -7.77
CA LEU A 204 -16.08 16.08 -6.94
C LEU A 204 -14.79 16.38 -7.72
N GLU A 205 -14.31 17.61 -7.62
CA GLU A 205 -13.07 18.07 -8.24
C GLU A 205 -11.98 17.00 -8.09
N PRO A 206 -11.20 16.68 -9.15
CA PRO A 206 -10.15 15.69 -9.04
C PRO A 206 -9.30 16.06 -7.84
N PRO A 207 -8.91 15.09 -6.98
CA PRO A 207 -8.17 15.40 -5.77
C PRO A 207 -7.00 16.29 -6.16
N ALA A 208 -6.99 17.51 -5.63
CA ALA A 208 -6.05 18.53 -6.04
C ALA A 208 -4.63 17.98 -5.87
N ARG A 209 -3.73 18.33 -6.79
CA ARG A 209 -2.28 18.07 -6.65
C ARG A 209 -1.75 18.96 -5.51
N GLU A 210 -2.17 18.71 -4.29
CA GLU A 210 -1.72 19.44 -3.11
C GLU A 210 -0.37 18.86 -2.68
N GLY A 211 0.70 19.58 -3.05
CA GLY A 211 2.07 19.27 -2.65
C GLY A 211 2.78 18.15 -3.45
N SER A 212 4.00 17.83 -3.02
CA SER A 212 4.87 16.81 -3.62
C SER A 212 4.38 15.40 -3.27
N LEU A 213 3.21 15.00 -3.77
CA LEU A 213 2.78 13.60 -3.71
C LEU A 213 3.83 12.74 -4.44
N PRO A 214 4.11 11.52 -3.95
CA PRO A 214 4.99 10.59 -4.64
C PRO A 214 4.51 10.35 -6.07
N PHE A 215 5.43 10.35 -7.02
CA PHE A 215 5.15 10.16 -8.45
C PHE A 215 4.18 9.00 -8.74
N PRO A 216 4.32 7.79 -8.13
CA PRO A 216 3.41 6.67 -8.38
C PRO A 216 1.95 6.96 -7.99
N LEU A 217 1.75 7.78 -6.95
CA LEU A 217 0.43 8.16 -6.49
C LEU A 217 -0.19 9.21 -7.41
N VAL A 218 0.62 10.13 -7.96
CA VAL A 218 0.17 11.10 -8.97
C VAL A 218 -0.29 10.38 -10.24
N ASP A 219 0.51 9.42 -10.71
CA ASP A 219 0.16 8.61 -11.90
C ASP A 219 -1.13 7.83 -11.68
N PHE A 220 -1.32 7.24 -10.48
CA PHE A 220 -2.57 6.54 -10.16
C PHE A 220 -3.78 7.49 -10.16
N ILE A 221 -3.64 8.70 -9.62
CA ILE A 221 -4.71 9.71 -9.62
C ILE A 221 -5.05 10.16 -11.04
N ASP A 222 -4.03 10.41 -11.86
CA ASP A 222 -4.22 10.79 -13.26
C ASP A 222 -4.95 9.65 -14.00
N LEU A 223 -4.50 8.40 -13.87
CA LEU A 223 -5.17 7.22 -14.43
C LEU A 223 -6.62 7.08 -13.94
N TRP A 224 -6.87 7.29 -12.64
CA TRP A 224 -8.21 7.25 -12.05
C TRP A 224 -9.14 8.27 -12.72
N ASN A 225 -8.68 9.49 -12.90
CA ASN A 225 -9.47 10.57 -13.51
C ASN A 225 -9.79 10.33 -14.99
N HIS A 226 -8.96 9.55 -15.68
CA HIS A 226 -9.14 9.20 -17.10
C HIS A 226 -9.88 7.87 -17.29
N SER A 227 -10.35 7.25 -16.20
CA SER A 227 -11.04 5.95 -16.22
C SER A 227 -12.54 6.07 -15.92
N ILE A 228 -13.32 5.16 -16.51
CA ILE A 228 -14.78 5.13 -16.36
C ILE A 228 -15.16 4.30 -15.13
N SER A 229 -16.12 4.80 -14.35
CA SER A 229 -16.68 4.04 -13.23
C SER A 229 -17.30 2.73 -13.68
N GLN A 230 -16.96 1.63 -13.01
CA GLN A 230 -17.54 0.30 -13.23
C GLN A 230 -19.07 0.32 -13.09
N ARG A 231 -19.62 1.23 -12.28
CA ARG A 231 -21.07 1.42 -12.11
C ARG A 231 -21.78 1.86 -13.40
N PHE A 232 -21.06 2.40 -14.37
CA PHE A 232 -21.59 2.79 -15.68
C PHE A 232 -21.57 1.65 -16.70
N THR A 233 -21.05 0.48 -16.32
CA THR A 233 -21.03 -0.70 -17.20
C THR A 233 -22.40 -1.39 -17.24
N THR A 234 -22.67 -2.11 -18.32
CA THR A 234 -23.92 -2.87 -18.52
C THR A 234 -23.97 -4.17 -17.72
N LEU A 235 -22.81 -4.67 -17.30
CA LEU A 235 -22.65 -5.88 -16.48
C LEU A 235 -22.86 -5.61 -14.99
N TYR A 236 -23.08 -4.36 -14.60
CA TYR A 236 -23.36 -4.00 -13.21
C TYR A 236 -24.73 -4.55 -12.79
N THR A 237 -24.74 -5.77 -12.26
CA THR A 237 -25.84 -6.29 -11.44
C THR A 237 -25.63 -5.77 -10.04
N GLY A 238 -26.56 -4.95 -9.54
CA GLY A 238 -26.45 -4.33 -8.22
C GLY A 238 -26.11 -5.33 -7.12
N ASP A 239 -25.35 -4.82 -6.14
CA ASP A 239 -24.73 -5.49 -5.00
C ASP A 239 -23.41 -6.22 -5.36
N TYR A 240 -22.29 -5.50 -5.19
CA TYR A 240 -21.01 -6.14 -4.96
C TYR A 240 -21.20 -7.19 -3.86
N ALA A 241 -20.59 -8.37 -4.04
CA ALA A 241 -20.45 -9.30 -2.93
C ALA A 241 -19.88 -8.50 -1.76
N ALA A 242 -20.62 -8.45 -0.65
CA ALA A 242 -20.13 -7.80 0.54
C ALA A 242 -18.73 -8.35 0.80
N PRO A 243 -17.72 -7.48 1.01
CA PRO A 243 -16.35 -7.92 1.25
C PRO A 243 -16.38 -9.08 2.22
N THR A 244 -16.06 -10.28 1.73
CA THR A 244 -16.28 -11.48 2.52
C THR A 244 -15.01 -11.69 3.32
N GLU A 245 -15.13 -11.54 4.64
CA GLU A 245 -14.07 -11.94 5.55
C GLU A 245 -13.99 -13.46 5.51
N LEU A 246 -12.91 -13.98 4.91
CA LEU A 246 -12.65 -15.40 4.92
C LEU A 246 -11.78 -15.71 6.13
N GLU A 247 -12.28 -16.59 7.00
CA GLU A 247 -11.49 -17.13 8.09
C GLU A 247 -10.41 -18.04 7.51
N VAL A 248 -9.15 -17.61 7.57
CA VAL A 248 -8.03 -18.52 7.34
C VAL A 248 -7.87 -19.35 8.61
N ASN A 249 -8.56 -20.49 8.67
CA ASN A 249 -8.13 -21.57 9.53
C ASN A 249 -6.76 -22.01 9.04
N ARG A 250 -5.69 -21.65 9.76
CA ARG A 250 -4.39 -22.28 9.52
C ARG A 250 -4.59 -23.79 9.63
N PRO A 251 -4.03 -24.61 8.73
CA PRO A 251 -3.87 -26.02 9.05
C PRO A 251 -3.09 -26.07 10.37
N SER A 252 -3.68 -26.72 11.37
CA SER A 252 -3.00 -27.04 12.62
C SER A 252 -1.71 -27.77 12.26
N VAL A 253 -0.57 -27.12 12.49
CA VAL A 253 0.73 -27.78 12.54
C VAL A 253 0.84 -28.51 13.87
#